data_AF-A0A3C0A8D0-F1
#
_entry.id   AF-A0A3C0A8D0-F1
#
_cell.length_a   1.000
_cell.length_b   1.000
_cell.length_c   1.000
_cell.angle_alpha   90.00
_cell.angle_beta   90.00
_cell.angle_gamma   90.00
#
_symmetry.space_group_name_H-M   'P 1'
#
loop_
_entity.id
_entity.type
_entity.pdbx_description
1 polymer ?
#
loop_
_entity_poly.entity_id
_entity_poly.type
_entity_poly.pdbx_seq_one_letter_code
_entity_poly.pdbx_strand_id
1 'polypeptide(L)'
;MTTQSSNNNLAKILIAVLVVLLLSLAGYTYTLIQQNEETVLVLEADKAEVQKELEALVVSYNEILKDNELKDKDLIAARDRILVLLDSVKGYKANLSLISRYKAQVRGLKNERTQLFKRADSLLVITQRLTVEKDSTTAVLNQTIKAVDSVTIANTQMSKSL
;
A
#
# COMPACT_ATOMS: atom_id res chain seq x y z
N MET A 1 -80.68 -18.54 -27.80
CA MET A 1 -79.36 -18.94 -28.33
C MET A 1 -78.88 -17.84 -29.26
N THR A 2 -77.64 -17.37 -29.05
CA THR A 2 -76.71 -16.61 -29.92
C THR A 2 -76.05 -15.47 -29.11
N THR A 3 -74.75 -15.18 -29.16
CA THR A 3 -73.54 -15.86 -29.61
C THR A 3 -72.39 -15.12 -28.92
N GLN A 4 -71.56 -15.85 -28.18
CA GLN A 4 -70.38 -15.35 -27.47
C GLN A 4 -69.18 -15.46 -28.43
N SER A 5 -68.79 -14.40 -29.13
CA SER A 5 -67.64 -14.42 -30.07
C SER A 5 -67.06 -13.02 -30.30
N SER A 6 -66.37 -12.48 -29.29
CA SER A 6 -65.64 -11.20 -29.39
C SER A 6 -64.40 -11.16 -28.48
N ASN A 7 -64.41 -11.92 -27.37
CA ASN A 7 -63.32 -11.95 -26.39
C ASN A 7 -62.07 -12.73 -26.87
N ASN A 8 -62.22 -13.66 -27.83
CA ASN A 8 -61.14 -14.51 -28.34
C ASN A 8 -60.15 -13.76 -29.25
N ASN A 9 -60.60 -12.77 -30.01
CA ASN A 9 -59.74 -12.00 -30.91
C ASN A 9 -58.91 -10.96 -30.15
N LEU A 10 -59.51 -10.29 -29.15
CA LEU A 10 -58.80 -9.41 -28.23
C LEU A 10 -57.74 -10.17 -27.42
N ALA A 11 -58.08 -11.35 -26.88
CA ALA A 11 -57.12 -12.20 -26.17
C ALA A 11 -55.94 -12.63 -27.08
N LYS A 12 -56.22 -13.03 -28.33
CA LYS A 12 -55.17 -13.40 -29.30
C LYS A 12 -54.24 -12.23 -29.64
N ILE A 13 -54.78 -11.03 -29.84
CA ILE A 13 -53.99 -9.83 -30.10
C ILE A 13 -53.13 -9.48 -28.88
N LEU A 14 -53.70 -9.54 -27.68
CA LEU A 14 -52.98 -9.28 -26.43
C LEU A 14 -51.83 -10.27 -26.22
N ILE A 15 -52.06 -11.56 -26.48
CA ILE A 15 -51.04 -12.62 -26.41
C ILE A 15 -49.94 -12.37 -27.45
N ALA A 16 -50.29 -11.99 -28.69
CA ALA A 16 -49.31 -11.67 -29.71
C ALA A 16 -48.40 -10.50 -29.32
N VAL A 17 -48.99 -9.43 -28.74
CA VAL A 17 -48.23 -8.28 -28.24
C VAL A 17 -47.34 -8.66 -27.06
N LEU A 18 -47.84 -9.49 -26.13
CA LEU A 18 -47.07 -10.01 -24.99
C LEU A 18 -45.86 -10.83 -25.45
N VAL A 19 -46.01 -11.68 -26.45
CA VAL A 19 -44.90 -12.49 -27.00
C VAL A 19 -43.82 -11.59 -27.62
N VAL A 20 -44.21 -10.57 -28.39
CA VAL A 20 -43.24 -9.62 -28.97
C VAL A 20 -42.48 -8.85 -27.88
N LEU A 21 -43.19 -8.35 -26.85
CA LEU A 21 -42.57 -7.68 -25.71
C LEU A 21 -41.56 -8.57 -24.98
N LEU A 22 -41.90 -9.85 -24.77
CA LEU A 22 -41.00 -10.80 -24.12
C LEU A 22 -39.73 -11.06 -24.94
N LEU A 23 -39.85 -11.20 -26.27
CA LEU A 23 -38.69 -11.41 -27.15
C LEU A 23 -37.78 -10.18 -27.19
N SER A 24 -38.34 -8.98 -27.24
CA SER A 24 -37.57 -7.73 -27.15
C SER A 24 -36.84 -7.61 -25.80
N LEU A 25 -37.51 -7.95 -24.69
CA LEU A 25 -36.91 -7.93 -23.36
C LEU A 25 -35.79 -8.99 -23.23
N ALA A 26 -36.00 -10.19 -23.77
CA ALA A 26 -35.00 -11.24 -23.78
C ALA A 26 -33.75 -10.84 -24.58
N GLY A 27 -33.93 -10.23 -25.76
CA GLY A 27 -32.83 -9.69 -26.56
C GLY A 27 -32.04 -8.59 -25.85
N TYR A 28 -32.74 -7.62 -25.25
CA TYR A 28 -32.11 -6.57 -24.44
C TYR A 28 -31.34 -7.15 -23.24
N THR A 29 -31.97 -8.08 -22.52
CA THR A 29 -31.36 -8.76 -21.36
C THR A 29 -30.10 -9.53 -21.77
N TYR A 30 -30.12 -10.22 -22.91
CA TYR A 30 -28.95 -10.91 -23.45
C TYR A 30 -27.77 -9.95 -23.71
N THR A 31 -28.03 -8.83 -24.39
CA THR A 31 -26.98 -7.81 -24.63
C THR A 31 -26.47 -7.18 -23.34
N LEU A 32 -27.34 -6.96 -22.36
CA LEU A 32 -26.98 -6.41 -21.06
C LEU A 32 -26.11 -7.38 -20.25
N ILE A 33 -26.40 -8.68 -20.29
CA ILE A 33 -25.59 -9.72 -19.62
C ILE A 33 -24.18 -9.75 -20.22
N GLN A 34 -24.05 -9.76 -21.55
CA GLN A 34 -22.74 -9.80 -22.21
C GLN A 34 -21.86 -8.58 -21.87
N GLN A 35 -22.43 -7.38 -21.91
CA GLN A 35 -21.73 -6.15 -21.51
C GLN A 35 -21.36 -6.16 -20.01
N ASN A 36 -22.20 -6.77 -19.17
CA ASN A 36 -21.91 -6.93 -17.75
C ASN A 36 -20.72 -7.87 -17.53
N GLU A 37 -20.64 -8.99 -18.26
CA GLU A 37 -19.55 -9.95 -18.16
C GLU A 37 -18.20 -9.32 -18.51
N GLU A 38 -18.08 -8.63 -19.65
CA GLU A 38 -16.85 -7.94 -20.04
C GLU A 38 -16.46 -6.86 -19.01
N THR A 39 -17.42 -6.07 -18.54
CA THR A 39 -17.18 -5.04 -17.52
C THR A 39 -16.70 -5.65 -16.21
N VAL A 40 -17.33 -6.73 -15.74
CA VAL A 40 -16.92 -7.44 -14.53
C VAL A 40 -15.52 -8.00 -14.68
N LEU A 41 -15.18 -8.60 -15.82
CA LEU A 41 -13.84 -9.13 -16.09
C LEU A 41 -12.77 -8.04 -16.01
N VAL A 42 -13.00 -6.87 -16.64
CA VAL A 42 -12.08 -5.73 -16.58
C VAL A 42 -11.93 -5.22 -15.15
N LEU A 43 -13.03 -5.09 -14.40
CA LEU A 43 -12.99 -4.64 -13.02
C LEU A 43 -12.25 -5.64 -12.10
N GLU A 44 -12.43 -6.94 -12.29
CA GLU A 44 -11.68 -7.95 -11.53
C GLU A 44 -10.19 -7.95 -11.89
N ALA A 45 -9.83 -7.72 -13.15
CA ALA A 45 -8.43 -7.56 -13.56
C ALA A 45 -7.80 -6.31 -12.92
N ASP A 46 -8.51 -5.17 -12.95
CA ASP A 46 -8.09 -3.92 -12.31
C ASP A 46 -7.94 -4.07 -10.79
N LYS A 47 -8.83 -4.84 -10.16
CA LYS A 47 -8.75 -5.18 -8.74
C LYS A 47 -7.49 -6.00 -8.45
N ALA A 48 -7.20 -7.02 -9.26
CA ALA A 48 -6.00 -7.83 -9.13
C ALA A 48 -4.71 -7.00 -9.30
N GLU A 49 -4.71 -6.04 -10.23
CA GLU A 49 -3.60 -5.11 -10.40
C GLU A 49 -3.38 -4.27 -9.13
N VAL A 50 -4.44 -3.67 -8.57
CA VAL A 50 -4.36 -2.91 -7.32
C VAL A 50 -3.80 -3.77 -6.18
N GLN A 51 -4.25 -5.02 -6.04
CA GLN A 51 -3.74 -5.95 -5.03
C GLN A 51 -2.25 -6.20 -5.20
N LYS A 52 -1.81 -6.47 -6.44
CA LYS A 52 -0.39 -6.68 -6.76
C LYS A 52 0.46 -5.47 -6.42
N GLU A 53 -0.03 -4.26 -6.71
CA GLU A 53 0.71 -3.03 -6.36
C GLU A 53 0.83 -2.83 -4.85
N LEU A 54 -0.24 -3.11 -4.09
CA LEU A 54 -0.22 -3.06 -2.63
C LEU A 54 0.72 -4.12 -2.03
N GLU A 55 0.69 -5.35 -2.54
CA GLU A 55 1.61 -6.42 -2.13
C GLU A 55 3.07 -6.06 -2.43
N ALA A 56 3.36 -5.47 -3.59
CA ALA A 56 4.70 -4.99 -3.93
C ALA A 56 5.18 -3.88 -2.98
N LEU A 57 4.28 -2.99 -2.55
CA LEU A 57 4.61 -2.00 -1.52
C LEU A 57 4.98 -2.68 -0.21
N VAL A 58 4.16 -3.62 0.29
CA VAL A 58 4.44 -4.36 1.53
C VAL A 58 5.81 -5.04 1.48
N VAL A 59 6.14 -5.71 0.36
CA VAL A 59 7.46 -6.33 0.17
C VAL A 59 8.58 -5.29 0.30
N SER A 60 8.47 -4.15 -0.36
CA SER A 60 9.50 -3.09 -0.28
C SER A 60 9.70 -2.55 1.14
N TYR A 61 8.64 -2.42 1.94
CA TYR A 61 8.78 -2.02 3.34
C TYR A 61 9.44 -3.12 4.19
N ASN A 62 9.10 -4.39 3.95
CA ASN A 62 9.71 -5.51 4.68
C ASN A 62 11.21 -5.64 4.39
N GLU A 63 11.65 -5.38 3.15
CA GLU A 63 13.07 -5.35 2.80
C GLU A 63 13.82 -4.28 3.59
N ILE A 64 13.35 -3.03 3.57
CA ILE A 64 13.98 -1.94 4.33
C ILE A 64 13.97 -2.20 5.83
N LEU A 65 12.87 -2.71 6.39
CA LEU A 65 12.75 -3.03 7.82
C LEU A 65 13.63 -4.20 8.26
N LYS A 66 14.03 -5.08 7.32
CA LYS A 66 14.96 -6.17 7.60
C LYS A 66 16.41 -5.68 7.62
N ASP A 67 16.75 -4.79 6.68
CA ASP A 67 18.12 -4.31 6.49
C ASP A 67 18.48 -3.16 7.45
N ASN A 68 17.50 -2.38 7.90
CA ASN A 68 17.70 -1.36 8.92
C ASN A 68 17.50 -1.93 10.34
N GLU A 69 18.53 -1.85 11.18
CA GLU A 69 18.39 -2.01 12.64
C GLU A 69 17.47 -0.95 13.26
N LEU A 70 17.18 0.12 12.52
CA LEU A 70 16.14 1.08 12.84
C LEU A 70 14.78 0.37 12.76
N LYS A 71 14.27 -0.02 13.93
CA LYS A 71 12.86 -0.37 14.16
C LYS A 71 11.97 0.88 14.00
N ASP A 72 12.01 1.48 12.82
CA ASP A 72 11.31 2.72 12.51
C ASP A 72 9.81 2.45 12.57
N LYS A 73 9.18 3.02 13.60
CA LYS A 73 7.75 2.85 13.87
C LYS A 73 6.90 3.42 12.75
N ASP A 74 7.38 4.43 12.02
CA ASP A 74 6.64 5.04 10.93
C ASP A 74 6.62 4.12 9.69
N LEU A 75 7.73 3.43 9.42
CA LEU A 75 7.80 2.40 8.37
C LEU A 75 6.90 1.21 8.69
N ILE A 76 6.91 0.74 9.95
CA ILE A 76 6.03 -0.35 10.41
C ILE A 76 4.56 0.06 10.28
N ALA A 77 4.20 1.24 10.79
CA ALA A 77 2.83 1.75 10.72
C ALA A 77 2.35 1.95 9.27
N ALA A 78 3.22 2.44 8.38
CA ALA A 78 2.90 2.58 6.96
C ALA A 78 2.62 1.21 6.31
N ARG A 79 3.48 0.21 6.54
CA ARG A 79 3.27 -1.15 6.06
C ARG A 79 1.95 -1.72 6.58
N ASP A 80 1.65 -1.56 7.85
CA ASP A 80 0.43 -2.11 8.47
C ASP A 80 -0.83 -1.45 7.91
N ARG A 81 -0.80 -0.13 7.63
CA ARG A 81 -1.89 0.55 6.90
C ARG A 81 -2.11 -0.05 5.50
N ILE A 82 -1.03 -0.38 4.79
CA ILE A 82 -1.11 -1.00 3.46
C ILE A 82 -1.71 -2.41 3.54
N LEU A 83 -1.38 -3.18 4.58
CA LEU A 83 -1.98 -4.50 4.82
C LEU A 83 -3.48 -4.42 5.09
N VAL A 84 -3.93 -3.47 5.90
CA VAL A 84 -5.36 -3.21 6.12
C VAL A 84 -6.06 -2.84 4.82
N LEU A 85 -5.44 -1.98 4.00
CA LEU A 85 -5.99 -1.62 2.70
C LEU A 85 -6.06 -2.82 1.75
N LEU A 86 -5.04 -3.67 1.71
CA LEU A 86 -5.01 -4.89 0.91
C LEU A 86 -6.15 -5.85 1.29
N ASP A 87 -6.38 -6.04 2.59
CA ASP A 87 -7.49 -6.87 3.09
C ASP A 87 -8.85 -6.31 2.68
N SER A 88 -9.03 -4.98 2.81
CA SER A 88 -10.21 -4.28 2.29
C SER A 88 -10.41 -4.54 0.79
N VAL A 89 -9.36 -4.37 -0.03
CA VAL A 89 -9.46 -4.64 -1.48
C VAL A 89 -9.81 -6.11 -1.74
N LYS A 90 -9.29 -7.08 -0.97
CA LYS A 90 -9.62 -8.51 -1.11
C LYS A 90 -11.10 -8.79 -0.84
N GLY A 91 -11.67 -8.19 0.22
CA GLY A 91 -13.03 -8.44 0.68
C GLY A 91 -14.16 -7.88 -0.19
N TYR A 92 -13.92 -6.89 -1.06
CA TYR A 92 -14.98 -6.25 -1.85
C TYR A 92 -15.09 -6.80 -3.28
N LYS A 93 -16.32 -6.91 -3.80
CA LYS A 93 -16.56 -7.14 -5.24
C LYS A 93 -16.06 -5.95 -6.06
N ALA A 94 -15.40 -6.22 -7.18
CA ALA A 94 -14.84 -5.18 -8.02
C ALA A 94 -15.95 -4.24 -8.55
N ASN A 95 -15.81 -2.94 -8.31
CA ASN A 95 -16.65 -1.91 -8.91
C ASN A 95 -15.82 -0.66 -9.24
N LEU A 96 -16.25 0.07 -10.27
CA LEU A 96 -15.49 1.17 -10.85
C LEU A 96 -15.14 2.27 -9.83
N SER A 97 -16.08 2.64 -8.94
CA SER A 97 -15.86 3.70 -7.96
C SER A 97 -14.80 3.30 -6.92
N LEU A 98 -14.89 2.09 -6.38
CA LEU A 98 -13.92 1.59 -5.41
C LEU A 98 -12.54 1.41 -6.04
N ILE A 99 -12.46 0.84 -7.24
CA ILE A 99 -11.18 0.64 -7.93
C ILE A 99 -10.49 1.97 -8.19
N SER A 100 -11.21 2.97 -8.69
CA SER A 100 -10.64 4.31 -8.93
C SER A 100 -10.09 4.93 -7.65
N ARG A 101 -10.82 4.81 -6.53
CA ARG A 101 -10.36 5.25 -5.21
C ARG A 101 -9.11 4.49 -4.75
N TYR A 102 -9.07 3.16 -4.92
CA TYR A 102 -7.91 2.37 -4.53
C TYR A 102 -6.69 2.67 -5.38
N LYS A 103 -6.83 2.80 -6.71
CA LYS A 103 -5.75 3.27 -7.60
C LYS A 103 -5.21 4.63 -7.15
N ALA A 104 -6.09 5.57 -6.73
CA ALA A 104 -5.66 6.85 -6.17
C ALA A 104 -4.89 6.70 -4.85
N GLN A 105 -5.35 5.84 -3.94
CA GLN A 105 -4.66 5.55 -2.68
C GLN A 105 -3.28 4.94 -2.93
N VAL A 106 -3.15 3.98 -3.86
CA VAL A 106 -1.85 3.37 -4.21
C VAL A 106 -0.86 4.41 -4.72
N ARG A 107 -1.30 5.37 -5.54
CA ARG A 107 -0.43 6.49 -5.97
C ARG A 107 0.05 7.32 -4.78
N GLY A 108 -0.83 7.60 -3.81
CA GLY A 108 -0.46 8.28 -2.56
C GLY A 108 0.58 7.51 -1.76
N LEU A 109 0.36 6.20 -1.58
CA LEU A 109 1.27 5.31 -0.85
C LEU A 109 2.64 5.20 -1.52
N LYS A 110 2.71 5.18 -2.86
CA LYS A 110 3.98 5.22 -3.60
C LYS A 110 4.78 6.49 -3.30
N ASN A 111 4.12 7.64 -3.22
CA ASN A 111 4.76 8.92 -2.88
C ASN A 111 5.22 8.96 -1.42
N GLU A 112 4.37 8.50 -0.50
CA GLU A 112 4.68 8.39 0.93
C GLU A 112 5.90 7.49 1.16
N ARG A 113 5.93 6.32 0.51
CA ARG A 113 7.08 5.40 0.55
C ARG A 113 8.38 6.09 0.14
N THR A 114 8.38 6.83 -0.97
CA THR A 114 9.58 7.54 -1.42
C THR A 114 10.06 8.56 -0.40
N GLN A 115 9.16 9.27 0.29
CA GLN A 115 9.55 10.23 1.32
C GLN A 115 10.10 9.53 2.57
N LEU A 116 9.44 8.46 3.02
CA LEU A 116 9.84 7.71 4.20
C LEU A 116 11.20 7.03 3.99
N PHE A 117 11.43 6.43 2.83
CA PHE A 117 12.70 5.76 2.53
C PHE A 117 13.86 6.75 2.45
N LYS A 118 13.66 7.91 1.82
CA LYS A 118 14.67 8.98 1.82
C LYS A 118 15.03 9.46 3.24
N ARG A 119 14.05 9.54 4.13
CA ARG A 119 14.28 9.91 5.54
C ARG A 119 15.06 8.82 6.26
N ALA A 120 14.67 7.56 6.09
CA ALA A 120 15.38 6.41 6.66
C ALA A 120 16.85 6.38 6.22
N ASP A 121 17.11 6.52 4.91
CA ASP A 121 18.48 6.58 4.36
C ASP A 121 19.28 7.75 4.97
N SER A 122 18.68 8.94 5.06
CA SER A 122 19.34 10.10 5.67
C SER A 122 19.65 9.87 7.15
N LEU A 123 18.74 9.25 7.91
CA LEU A 123 18.96 8.94 9.33
C LEU A 123 20.06 7.89 9.50
N LEU A 124 20.13 6.91 8.61
CA LEU A 124 21.19 5.90 8.62
C LEU A 124 22.57 6.54 8.38
N VAL A 125 22.68 7.44 7.39
CA VAL A 125 23.92 8.18 7.11
C VAL A 125 24.34 9.04 8.30
N ILE A 126 23.39 9.75 8.92
CA ILE A 126 23.67 10.56 10.12
C ILE A 126 24.14 9.68 11.28
N THR A 127 23.49 8.52 11.49
CA THR A 127 23.83 7.58 12.55
C THR A 127 25.24 7.02 12.35
N GLN A 128 25.60 6.60 11.14
CA GLN A 128 26.94 6.12 10.81
C GLN A 128 28.00 7.20 11.06
N ARG A 129 27.74 8.44 10.62
CA ARG A 129 28.64 9.57 10.86
C ARG A 129 28.82 9.84 12.35
N LEU A 130 27.73 9.83 13.12
CA LEU A 130 27.77 10.06 14.56
C LEU A 130 28.58 8.97 15.29
N THR A 131 28.47 7.72 14.85
CA THR A 131 29.29 6.61 15.38
C THR A 131 30.78 6.86 15.16
N VAL A 132 31.19 7.25 13.94
CA VAL A 132 32.59 7.57 13.63
C VAL A 132 33.11 8.76 14.46
N GLU A 133 32.29 9.80 14.61
CA GLU A 133 32.63 10.99 15.39
C GLU A 133 32.78 10.66 16.89
N LYS A 134 31.88 9.81 17.42
CA LYS A 134 31.97 9.29 18.78
C LYS A 134 33.26 8.50 19.00
N ASP A 135 33.61 7.60 18.09
CA ASP A 135 34.82 6.78 18.20
C ASP A 135 36.08 7.65 18.17
N SER A 136 36.10 8.65 17.27
CA SER A 136 37.20 9.62 17.17
C SER A 136 37.35 10.45 18.45
N THR A 137 36.23 10.94 19.00
CA THR A 137 36.21 11.70 20.26
C THR A 137 36.72 10.84 21.42
N THR A 138 36.31 9.58 21.47
CA THR A 138 36.76 8.63 22.50
C THR A 138 38.26 8.36 22.40
N ALA A 139 38.80 8.22 21.18
CA ALA A 139 40.23 8.05 20.95
C ALA A 139 41.04 9.28 21.40
N VAL A 140 40.60 10.49 21.03
CA VAL A 140 41.22 11.75 21.46
C VAL A 140 41.18 11.88 22.97
N LEU A 141 40.02 11.63 23.60
CA LEU A 141 39.86 11.69 25.05
C LEU A 141 40.84 10.74 25.78
N ASN A 142 40.97 9.50 25.31
CA ASN A 142 41.91 8.53 25.86
C ASN A 142 43.38 8.99 25.73
N GLN A 143 43.72 9.62 24.60
CA GLN A 143 45.07 10.16 24.40
C GLN A 143 45.34 11.35 25.34
N THR A 144 44.36 12.22 25.55
CA THR A 144 44.45 13.33 26.51
C THR A 144 44.64 12.82 27.94
N ILE A 145 43.89 11.80 28.37
CA ILE A 145 44.05 11.19 29.70
C ILE A 145 45.48 10.68 29.89
N LYS A 146 46.02 9.91 28.92
CA LYS A 146 47.41 9.41 28.98
C LYS A 146 48.44 10.53 29.09
N ALA A 147 48.26 11.62 28.34
CA ALA A 147 49.16 12.76 28.39
C ALA A 147 49.12 13.46 29.76
N VAL A 148 47.92 13.66 30.32
CA VAL A 148 47.73 14.23 31.66
C VAL A 148 48.36 13.34 32.73
N ASP A 149 48.16 12.03 32.68
CA ASP A 149 48.79 11.08 33.60
C ASP A 149 50.32 11.15 33.51
N SER A 150 50.87 11.22 32.29
CA SER A 150 52.32 11.31 32.06
C SER A 150 52.90 12.60 32.67
N VAL A 151 52.24 13.74 32.45
CA VAL A 151 52.64 15.04 33.02
C VAL A 151 52.55 15.02 34.55
N THR A 152 51.50 14.41 35.08
CA THR A 152 51.31 14.27 36.53
C THR A 152 52.43 13.44 37.16
N ILE A 153 52.77 12.29 36.55
CA ILE A 153 53.89 11.45 36.99
C ILE A 153 55.20 12.24 36.96
N ALA A 154 55.51 12.92 35.85
CA ALA A 154 56.73 13.71 35.72
C ALA A 154 56.83 14.81 36.80
N ASN A 155 55.74 15.55 37.05
CA ASN A 155 55.69 16.57 38.10
C ASN A 155 55.90 15.98 39.50
N THR A 156 55.27 14.83 39.80
CA THR A 156 55.45 14.17 41.12
C THR A 156 56.88 13.65 41.31
N GLN A 157 57.53 13.16 40.26
CA GLN A 157 58.93 12.74 40.31
C GLN A 157 59.86 13.93 40.56
N MET A 158 59.66 15.03 39.82
CA MET A 158 60.47 16.24 39.96
C MET A 158 60.35 16.86 41.35
N SER A 159 59.13 16.89 41.91
CA SER A 159 58.89 17.38 43.28
C SER A 159 59.55 16.51 44.36
N LYS A 160 59.85 15.24 44.10
CA LYS A 160 60.54 14.34 45.05
C LYS A 160 62.06 14.42 44.95
N SER A 161 62.59 14.93 43.83
CA SER A 161 64.03 15.09 43.59
C SER A 161 64.60 16.44 44.01
N LEU A 162 63.74 17.36 44.45
CA LEU A 162 64.07 18.66 45.07
C LEU A 162 64.00 18.53 46.59
#